data_AF-A0A0D7QH01-F1
#
_entry.id   AF-A0A0D7QH01-F1
#
_cell.length_a   1.000
_cell.length_b   1.000
_cell.length_c   1.000
_cell.angle_alpha   90.00
_cell.angle_beta   90.00
_cell.angle_gamma   90.00
#
_symmetry.space_group_name_H-M   'P 1'
#
loop_
_entity.id
_entity.type
_entity.pdbx_description
1 polymer ?
#
loop_
_entity_poly.entity_id
_entity_poly.type
_entity_poly.pdbx_seq_one_letter_code
_entity_poly.pdbx_strand_id
1 'polypeptide(L)' 'MQINLSNRRRSVEQHLADESIRLRDEANAMPPGVERDRLIRMARRAETASRVNAWVGSPGLQPPK' A
#
# COMPACT_ATOMS: atom_id res chain seq x y z
N MET A 1 -2.31 -33.02 -8.57
CA MET A 1 -1.51 -31.79 -8.75
C MET A 1 -2.45 -30.66 -9.14
N GLN A 2 -2.79 -29.78 -8.20
CA GLN A 2 -3.57 -28.59 -8.51
C GLN A 2 -2.60 -27.50 -8.96
N ILE A 3 -2.64 -27.16 -10.24
CA ILE A 3 -1.87 -26.06 -10.81
C ILE A 3 -2.59 -24.78 -10.37
N ASN A 4 -2.15 -24.18 -9.26
CA ASN A 4 -2.58 -22.84 -8.87
C ASN A 4 -2.03 -21.87 -9.92
N LEU A 5 -2.88 -21.47 -10.86
CA LEU A 5 -2.66 -20.35 -11.77
C LEU A 5 -2.45 -19.09 -10.93
N SER A 6 -1.18 -18.86 -10.54
CA SER A 6 -0.70 -17.71 -9.83
C SER A 6 -0.76 -16.52 -10.78
N ASN A 7 -1.95 -15.91 -10.85
CA ASN A 7 -2.17 -14.60 -11.41
C ASN A 7 -1.22 -13.64 -10.67
N ARG A 8 -0.03 -13.39 -11.24
CA ARG A 8 1.03 -12.55 -10.69
C ARG A 8 0.61 -11.08 -10.81
N ARG A 9 -0.48 -10.71 -10.15
CA ARG A 9 -0.88 -9.33 -9.91
C ARG A 9 -0.78 -9.13 -8.40
N ARG A 10 0.12 -8.23 -7.96
CA ARG A 10 0.16 -7.82 -6.55
C ARG A 10 -1.24 -7.38 -6.12
N SER A 11 -1.60 -7.69 -4.88
CA SER A 11 -2.84 -7.20 -4.31
C SER A 11 -2.80 -5.67 -4.19
N VAL A 12 -3.96 -5.02 -4.09
CA VAL A 12 -4.03 -3.56 -4.01
C VAL A 12 -3.32 -3.06 -2.74
N GLU A 13 -3.44 -3.81 -1.64
CA GLU A 13 -2.75 -3.54 -0.38
C GLU A 13 -1.23 -3.55 -0.56
N GLN A 14 -0.70 -4.56 -1.25
CA GLN A 14 0.73 -4.71 -1.50
C GLN A 14 1.26 -3.58 -2.38
N HIS A 15 0.53 -3.22 -3.44
CA HIS A 15 0.92 -2.12 -4.31
C HIS A 15 0.97 -0.78 -3.55
N LEU A 16 -0.02 -0.51 -2.71
CA LEU A 16 -0.05 0.71 -1.89
C LEU A 16 1.02 0.71 -0.80
N ALA A 17 1.39 -0.45 -0.25
CA ALA A 17 2.50 -0.57 0.70
C ALA A 17 3.84 -0.27 0.02
N ASP A 18 4.09 -0.85 -1.16
CA ASP A 18 5.29 -0.58 -1.97
C ASP A 18 5.40 0.92 -2.31
N GLU A 19 4.30 1.55 -2.71
CA GLU A 19 4.28 2.97 -3.05
C GLU A 19 4.55 3.86 -1.84
N SER A 20 4.03 3.48 -0.66
CA SER A 20 4.33 4.18 0.59
C SER A 20 5.83 4.18 0.91
N ILE A 21 6.52 3.06 0.66
CA ILE A 21 7.96 2.93 0.85
C ILE A 21 8.70 3.84 -0.15
N ARG A 22 8.36 3.73 -1.44
CA ARG A 22 8.98 4.56 -2.49
C ARG A 22 8.88 6.06 -2.21
N LEU A 23 7.70 6.52 -1.80
CA LEU A 23 7.47 7.93 -1.48
C LEU A 23 8.25 8.40 -0.25
N ARG A 24 8.49 7.51 0.73
CA ARG A 24 9.37 7.81 1.88
C ARG A 24 10.82 7.90 1.46
N ASP A 25 11.29 7.00 0.61
CA ASP A 25 12.66 7.02 0.10
C ASP A 25 12.93 8.28 -0.70
N GLU A 26 11.98 8.68 -1.56
CA GLU A 26 12.05 9.94 -2.31
C GLU A 26 12.06 11.15 -1.36
N ALA A 27 11.18 11.18 -0.36
CA ALA A 27 11.16 12.25 0.65
C ALA A 27 12.47 12.35 1.42
N ASN A 28 13.11 11.22 1.73
CA ASN A 28 14.39 11.17 2.44
C ASN A 28 15.55 11.72 1.60
N ALA A 29 15.49 11.56 0.28
CA ALA A 29 16.47 12.13 -0.65
C ALA A 29 16.31 13.64 -0.86
N MET A 30 15.17 14.23 -0.47
CA MET A 30 14.93 15.66 -0.62
C MET A 30 15.40 16.50 0.59
N PRO A 31 15.87 17.73 0.35
CA PRO A 31 16.07 18.69 1.42
C PRO A 31 14.73 19.04 2.10
N PRO A 32 14.75 19.53 3.35
CA PRO A 32 13.55 20.04 4.01
C PRO A 32 12.83 21.09 3.16
N GLY A 33 11.52 20.96 3.01
CA GLY A 33 10.71 21.87 2.21
C GLY A 33 9.33 21.29 1.85
N VAL A 34 8.54 22.12 1.17
CA VAL A 34 7.13 21.80 0.84
C VAL A 34 6.99 20.51 0.03
N GLU A 35 7.93 20.24 -0.86
CA GLU A 35 7.89 19.04 -1.72
C GLU A 35 8.20 17.77 -0.92
N ARG A 36 9.19 17.80 -0.02
CA ARG A 36 9.44 16.72 0.94
C ARG A 36 8.20 16.44 1.79
N ASP A 37 7.56 17.48 2.31
CA ASP A 37 6.35 17.33 3.13
C ASP A 37 5.18 16.75 2.32
N ARG A 38 5.08 17.09 1.03
CA ARG A 38 4.09 16.53 0.12
C ARG A 38 4.29 15.03 -0.06
N LEU A 39 5.51 14.59 -0.33
CA LEU A 39 5.86 13.17 -0.46
C LEU A 39 5.56 12.40 0.84
N ILE A 40 5.91 12.97 2.01
CA ILE A 40 5.58 12.37 3.31
C ILE A 40 4.06 12.22 3.49
N ARG A 41 3.28 13.24 3.12
CA ARG A 41 1.80 13.16 3.19
C ARG A 41 1.25 12.09 2.26
N MET A 42 1.79 11.98 1.04
CA MET A 42 1.38 10.95 0.09
C MET A 42 1.72 9.54 0.60
N ALA A 43 2.93 9.35 1.14
CA ALA A 43 3.35 8.07 1.71
C ALA A 43 2.42 7.59 2.83
N ARG A 44 2.03 8.49 3.74
CA ARG A 44 1.09 8.19 4.84
C ARG A 44 -0.30 7.80 4.32
N ARG A 45 -0.78 8.45 3.26
CA ARG A 45 -2.06 8.09 2.61
C ARG A 45 -2.00 6.71 2.00
N ALA A 46 -0.92 6.39 1.27
CA ALA A 46 -0.72 5.08 0.67
C ALA A 46 -0.66 3.96 1.73
N GLU A 47 0.05 4.17 2.83
CA GLU A 47 0.08 3.23 3.96
C GLU A 47 -1.30 3.01 4.57
N THR A 48 -2.03 4.11 4.81
CA THR A 48 -3.38 4.03 5.40
C THR A 48 -4.32 3.28 4.48
N ALA A 49 -4.30 3.57 3.18
CA ALA A 49 -5.11 2.88 2.19
C ALA A 49 -4.75 1.38 2.08
N SER A 50 -3.46 1.03 2.14
CA SER A 50 -3.01 -0.36 2.20
C SER A 50 -3.61 -1.10 3.39
N ARG A 51 -3.53 -0.50 4.59
CA ARG A 51 -4.08 -1.08 5.83
C ARG A 51 -5.60 -1.21 5.80
N VAL A 52 -6.31 -0.22 5.28
CA VAL A 52 -7.78 -0.26 5.15
C VAL A 52 -8.19 -1.38 4.21
N ASN A 53 -7.54 -1.50 3.06
CA ASN A 53 -7.84 -2.56 2.10
C ASN A 53 -7.56 -3.96 2.70
N ALA A 54 -6.47 -4.11 3.44
CA ALA A 54 -6.16 -5.36 4.15
C ALA A 54 -7.24 -5.72 5.19
N TRP A 55 -7.78 -4.71 5.89
CA TRP A 55 -8.85 -4.90 6.85
C TRP A 55 -10.17 -5.30 6.17
N VAL A 56 -10.60 -4.55 5.16
CA VAL A 56 -11.84 -4.83 4.40
C VAL A 56 -11.81 -6.20 3.73
N GLY A 57 -10.64 -6.63 3.25
CA GLY A 57 -10.43 -7.96 2.68
C GLY A 57 -10.37 -9.10 3.70
N SER A 58 -10.39 -8.80 5.01
CA SER A 58 -10.27 -9.83 6.04
C SER A 58 -11.52 -10.72 6.13
N PRO A 59 -11.38 -12.05 6.36
CA PRO A 59 -12.51 -12.97 6.42
C PRO A 59 -13.58 -12.60 7.46
N GLY A 60 -13.19 -11.94 8.56
CA GLY A 60 -14.11 -11.53 9.63
C GLY A 60 -15.04 -10.38 9.27
N LEU A 61 -14.78 -9.67 8.16
CA LEU A 61 -15.66 -8.62 7.63
C LEU A 61 -16.43 -9.04 6.38
N GLN A 62 -16.15 -10.22 5.84
CA GLN A 62 -16.87 -10.75 4.70
C GLN A 62 -18.17 -11.42 5.19
N PRO A 63 -19.30 -11.24 4.49
CA PRO A 63 -20.52 -11.96 4.83
C PRO A 63 -20.29 -13.48 4.72
N PRO A 64 -20.90 -14.29 5.59
CA PRO A 64 -20.85 -15.74 5.47
C PRO A 64 -21.47 -16.19 4.13
N LYS A 65 -20.93 -17.27 3.56
CA LYS A 65 -21.39 -17.89 2.32
C LYS A 65 -22.61 -18.77 2.55
#